data_AF-A0A1G8KNA1-F1
#
_entry.id   AF-A0A1G8KNA1-F1
#
_cell.length_a   1.000
_cell.length_b   1.000
_cell.length_c   1.000
_cell.angle_alpha   90.00
_cell.angle_beta   90.00
_cell.angle_gamma   90.00
#
_symmetry.space_group_name_H-M   'P 1'
#
loop_
_entity.id
_entity.type
_entity.pdbx_description
1 polymer ?
#
loop_
_entity_poly.entity_id
_entity_poly.type
_entity_poly.pdbx_seq_one_letter_code
_entity_poly.pdbx_strand_id
1 'polypeptide(L)'
;MQDALISFRQFDVLYQYRTTLVNLPQQADRIIKRLGIATDPRFLTVYQPALNETLWLASNRLTQWPDLSPIYPRAFHDQQRLNTDIRQFNAIFEATLASMPAAERRAPLSSLDLRKQPFLLEGKLLVLTVGPAWPFAQQMKTRVSQTYMTFESAAGTLNQLHQNNREILPRFMDFMRGALETYIRKNKPDQNQGDTNTAALNAEITLIAQQQQSLIQATEQLSEGFTRLVSMQSTALREFSTLFSTISRADFQLMVELAIPSLNEAELTARH
;
A
#
# COMPACT_ATOMS: atom_id res chain seq x y z
N MET A 1 -3.63 -22.75 -2.36
CA MET A 1 -3.77 -21.52 -1.56
C MET A 1 -3.14 -20.41 -2.36
N GLN A 2 -3.88 -19.36 -2.72
CA GLN A 2 -3.26 -18.14 -3.26
C GLN A 2 -2.68 -17.38 -2.06
N ASP A 3 -1.39 -17.04 -2.12
CA ASP A 3 -0.75 -16.20 -1.13
C ASP A 3 -1.42 -14.81 -1.10
N ALA A 4 -1.54 -14.23 0.10
CA ALA A 4 -2.11 -12.91 0.28
C ALA A 4 -1.26 -11.84 -0.44
N LEU A 5 -1.89 -11.08 -1.32
CA LEU A 5 -1.21 -10.01 -2.08
C LEU A 5 -0.91 -8.79 -1.23
N ILE A 6 -1.67 -8.57 -0.16
CA ILE A 6 -1.42 -7.52 0.83
C ILE A 6 -1.31 -8.19 2.20
N SER A 7 -0.23 -7.91 2.92
CA SER A 7 0.01 -8.43 4.26
C SER A 7 0.90 -7.51 5.09
N PHE A 8 0.78 -7.63 6.41
CA PHE A 8 1.61 -6.89 7.36
C PHE A 8 3.11 -7.04 7.14
N ARG A 9 3.55 -8.23 6.73
CA ARG A 9 4.96 -8.53 6.46
C ARG A 9 5.56 -7.67 5.35
N GLN A 10 4.79 -7.28 4.33
CA GLN A 10 5.30 -6.47 3.23
C GLN A 10 5.59 -5.03 3.68
N PHE A 11 4.77 -4.49 4.58
CA PHE A 11 5.01 -3.16 5.17
C PHE A 11 6.21 -3.18 6.13
N ASP A 12 6.43 -4.29 6.84
CA ASP A 12 7.65 -4.47 7.63
C ASP A 12 8.91 -4.43 6.75
N VAL A 13 8.85 -5.02 5.55
CA VAL A 13 9.96 -4.94 4.58
C VAL A 13 10.23 -3.48 4.16
N LEU A 14 9.18 -2.69 3.90
CA LEU A 14 9.34 -1.26 3.59
C LEU A 14 9.97 -0.49 4.77
N TYR A 15 9.56 -0.79 6.00
CA TYR A 15 10.11 -0.19 7.21
C TYR A 15 11.59 -0.58 7.43
N GLN A 16 11.92 -1.85 7.22
CA GLN A 16 13.30 -2.34 7.28
C GLN A 16 14.17 -1.66 6.23
N TYR A 17 13.67 -1.53 4.99
CA TYR A 17 14.39 -0.82 3.93
C TYR A 17 14.66 0.64 4.31
N ARG A 18 13.66 1.38 4.82
CA ARG A 18 13.84 2.74 5.34
C ARG A 18 14.93 2.79 6.40
N THR A 19 14.93 1.82 7.32
CA THR A 19 15.95 1.70 8.38
C THR A 19 17.33 1.43 7.79
N THR A 20 17.45 0.59 6.76
CA THR A 20 18.70 0.38 6.03
C THR A 20 19.19 1.69 5.42
N LEU A 21 18.33 2.44 4.74
CA LEU A 21 18.71 3.73 4.13
C LEU A 21 19.26 4.73 5.17
N VAL A 22 18.63 4.82 6.35
CA VAL A 22 19.11 5.69 7.46
C VAL A 22 20.52 5.30 7.90
N ASN A 23 20.83 4.00 7.88
CA ASN A 23 22.09 3.47 8.37
C ASN A 23 23.20 3.37 7.31
N LEU A 24 22.89 3.61 6.02
CA LEU A 24 23.85 3.49 4.92
C LEU A 24 25.15 4.29 5.14
N PRO A 25 25.13 5.57 5.57
CA PRO A 25 26.37 6.32 5.80
C PRO A 25 27.27 5.64 6.85
N GLN A 26 26.67 5.20 7.96
CA GLN A 26 27.40 4.55 9.04
C GLN A 26 27.92 3.16 8.65
N GLN A 27 27.19 2.44 7.78
CA GLN A 27 27.66 1.17 7.24
C GLN A 27 28.85 1.40 6.29
N ALA A 28 28.76 2.38 5.40
CA ALA A 28 29.85 2.74 4.48
C ALA A 28 31.13 3.08 5.25
N ASP A 29 31.03 3.95 6.26
CA ASP A 29 32.16 4.32 7.12
C ASP A 29 32.78 3.12 7.82
N ARG A 30 31.96 2.20 8.33
CA ARG A 30 32.42 0.96 8.96
C ARG A 30 33.18 0.08 7.99
N ILE A 31 32.71 -0.07 6.75
CA ILE A 31 33.37 -0.85 5.71
C ILE A 31 34.72 -0.22 5.34
N ILE A 32 34.75 1.09 5.10
CA ILE A 32 35.98 1.82 4.76
C ILE A 32 37.03 1.66 5.85
N LYS A 33 36.63 1.81 7.13
CA LYS A 33 37.51 1.64 8.29
C LYS A 33 37.99 0.21 8.44
N ARG A 34 37.08 -0.77 8.36
CA ARG A 34 37.40 -2.21 8.45
C ARG A 34 38.44 -2.63 7.42
N LEU A 35 38.29 -2.15 6.18
CA LEU A 35 39.18 -2.53 5.09
C LEU A 35 40.45 -1.66 5.00
N GLY A 36 40.55 -0.54 5.74
CA GLY A 36 41.72 0.35 5.70
C GLY A 36 41.99 0.92 4.30
N ILE A 37 40.92 1.21 3.54
CA ILE A 37 40.98 1.68 2.13
C ILE A 37 40.81 3.19 1.97
N ALA A 38 40.58 3.93 3.05
CA ALA A 38 40.31 5.38 3.03
C ALA A 38 41.39 6.20 2.31
N THR A 39 42.63 5.72 2.27
CA THR A 39 43.77 6.40 1.65
C THR A 39 44.18 5.82 0.30
N ASP A 40 43.49 4.80 -0.22
CA ASP A 40 43.82 4.22 -1.52
C ASP A 40 43.40 5.19 -2.65
N PRO A 41 44.33 5.60 -3.54
CA PRO A 41 44.03 6.58 -4.60
C PRO A 41 42.94 6.14 -5.58
N ARG A 42 42.84 4.83 -5.89
CA ARG A 42 41.80 4.31 -6.79
C ARG A 42 40.45 4.29 -6.08
N PHE A 43 40.44 3.99 -4.78
CA PHE A 43 39.22 4.11 -3.97
C PHE A 43 38.68 5.54 -3.97
N LEU A 44 39.54 6.52 -3.71
CA LEU A 44 39.16 7.94 -3.68
C LEU A 44 38.69 8.48 -5.04
N THR A 45 39.24 7.97 -6.14
CA THR A 45 38.89 8.48 -7.49
C THR A 45 37.67 7.81 -8.10
N VAL A 46 37.44 6.52 -7.83
CA VAL A 46 36.39 5.74 -8.50
C VAL A 46 35.22 5.45 -7.57
N TYR A 47 35.48 4.92 -6.37
CA TYR A 47 34.42 4.37 -5.51
C TYR A 47 33.85 5.40 -4.53
N GLN A 48 34.67 6.34 -4.05
CA GLN A 48 34.19 7.41 -3.15
C GLN A 48 33.14 8.33 -3.81
N PRO A 49 33.30 8.80 -5.06
CA PRO A 49 32.28 9.63 -5.71
C PRO A 49 30.96 8.87 -5.91
N ALA A 50 31.03 7.61 -6.34
CA ALA A 50 29.85 6.77 -6.53
C ALA A 50 29.12 6.49 -5.20
N LEU A 51 29.86 6.27 -4.12
CA LEU A 51 29.29 6.19 -2.78
C LEU A 51 28.57 7.50 -2.40
N ASN A 52 29.22 8.65 -2.60
CA ASN A 52 28.63 9.95 -2.26
C ASN A 52 27.31 10.20 -3.00
N GLU A 53 27.24 9.88 -4.30
CA GLU A 53 26.01 9.95 -5.08
C GLU A 53 24.93 9.02 -4.50
N THR A 54 25.31 7.79 -4.15
CA THR A 54 24.38 6.80 -3.55
C THR A 54 23.84 7.27 -2.20
N LEU A 55 24.68 7.86 -1.34
CA LEU A 55 24.27 8.41 -0.05
C LEU A 55 23.38 9.65 -0.22
N TRP A 56 23.66 10.49 -1.21
CA TRP A 56 22.80 11.63 -1.55
C TRP A 56 21.43 11.17 -2.04
N LEU A 57 21.36 10.17 -2.92
CA LEU A 57 20.11 9.55 -3.36
C LEU A 57 19.33 9.00 -2.16
N ALA A 58 19.98 8.23 -1.29
CA ALA A 58 19.36 7.70 -0.07
C ALA A 58 18.78 8.80 0.83
N SER A 59 19.54 9.86 1.07
CA SER A 59 19.09 11.01 1.86
C SER A 59 17.87 11.69 1.24
N ASN A 60 17.87 11.91 -0.07
CA ASN A 60 16.72 12.49 -0.76
C ASN A 60 15.48 11.60 -0.67
N ARG A 61 15.64 10.28 -0.79
CA ARG A 61 14.53 9.33 -0.64
C ARG A 61 13.97 9.33 0.77
N LEU A 62 14.80 9.44 1.79
CA LEU A 62 14.34 9.53 3.18
C LEU A 62 13.51 10.80 3.43
N THR A 63 13.92 11.94 2.85
CA THR A 63 13.15 13.19 2.94
C THR A 63 11.80 13.10 2.23
N GLN A 64 11.73 12.35 1.12
CA GLN A 64 10.52 12.14 0.34
C GLN A 64 9.76 10.86 0.74
N TRP A 65 10.11 10.25 1.88
CA TRP A 65 9.51 8.99 2.27
C TRP A 65 8.02 9.19 2.57
N PRO A 66 7.10 8.47 1.89
CA PRO A 66 5.68 8.70 2.05
C PRO A 66 5.19 8.25 3.42
N ASP A 67 4.16 8.91 3.92
CA ASP A 67 3.41 8.40 5.07
C ASP A 67 2.59 7.18 4.65
N LEU A 68 2.94 6.02 5.19
CA LEU A 68 2.24 4.75 4.92
C LEU A 68 1.09 4.51 5.91
N SER A 69 0.91 5.35 6.93
CA SER A 69 -0.16 5.19 7.93
C SER A 69 -1.58 5.30 7.38
N PRO A 70 -1.88 6.07 6.31
CA PRO A 70 -3.20 6.02 5.67
C PRO A 70 -3.44 4.71 4.94
N ILE A 71 -2.36 4.07 4.47
CA ILE A 71 -2.35 2.83 3.68
C ILE A 71 -2.43 1.60 4.60
N TYR A 72 -1.99 1.73 5.86
CA TYR A 72 -1.81 0.63 6.81
C TYR A 72 -2.31 0.96 8.22
N PRO A 73 -3.05 0.10 8.96
CA PRO A 73 -4.17 -0.77 8.58
C PRO A 73 -5.50 0.00 8.43
N ARG A 74 -5.44 1.34 8.42
CA ARG A 74 -6.62 2.20 8.50
C ARG A 74 -7.57 2.04 7.32
N ALA A 75 -7.05 2.02 6.08
CA ALA A 75 -7.87 1.85 4.88
C ALA A 75 -8.63 0.51 4.87
N PHE A 76 -8.01 -0.57 5.33
CA PHE A 76 -8.62 -1.91 5.38
C PHE A 76 -9.70 -2.01 6.44
N HIS A 77 -9.43 -1.48 7.63
CA HIS A 77 -10.42 -1.43 8.69
C HIS A 77 -11.60 -0.51 8.34
N ASP A 78 -11.35 0.61 7.66
CA ASP A 78 -12.40 1.48 7.14
C ASP A 78 -13.25 0.78 6.06
N GLN A 79 -12.63 -0.01 5.17
CA GLN A 79 -13.32 -0.83 4.17
C GLN A 79 -14.20 -1.92 4.81
N GLN A 80 -13.67 -2.65 5.79
CA GLN A 80 -14.43 -3.68 6.52
C GLN A 80 -15.65 -3.10 7.24
N ARG A 81 -15.48 -1.95 7.90
CA ARG A 81 -16.61 -1.25 8.56
C ARG A 81 -17.64 -0.82 7.54
N LEU A 82 -17.23 -0.17 6.45
CA LEU A 82 -18.14 0.25 5.37
C LEU A 82 -18.95 -0.92 4.81
N ASN A 83 -18.30 -2.05 4.50
CA ASN A 83 -18.97 -3.24 3.99
C ASN A 83 -19.95 -3.85 5.00
N THR A 84 -19.60 -3.84 6.28
CA THR A 84 -20.49 -4.35 7.35
C THR A 84 -21.73 -3.48 7.43
N ASP A 85 -21.56 -2.16 7.46
CA ASP A 85 -22.67 -1.22 7.54
C ASP A 85 -23.58 -1.31 6.29
N ILE A 86 -23.01 -1.43 5.08
CA ILE A 86 -23.78 -1.60 3.83
C ILE A 86 -24.58 -2.90 3.85
N ARG A 87 -24.01 -4.01 4.32
CA ARG A 87 -24.73 -5.30 4.43
C ARG A 87 -25.89 -5.23 5.41
N GLN A 88 -25.67 -4.64 6.59
CA GLN A 88 -26.72 -4.46 7.59
C GLN A 88 -27.84 -3.56 7.04
N PHE A 89 -27.48 -2.45 6.41
CA PHE A 89 -28.43 -1.57 5.76
C PHE A 89 -29.24 -2.31 4.68
N ASN A 90 -28.57 -3.03 3.78
CA ASN A 90 -29.24 -3.73 2.68
C ASN A 90 -30.24 -4.76 3.19
N ALA A 91 -29.88 -5.54 4.21
CA ALA A 91 -30.78 -6.54 4.80
C ALA A 91 -32.04 -5.90 5.42
N ILE A 92 -31.89 -4.78 6.12
CA ILE A 92 -33.03 -4.01 6.68
C ILE A 92 -33.87 -3.42 5.54
N PHE A 93 -33.22 -2.89 4.50
CA PHE A 93 -33.87 -2.24 3.36
C PHE A 93 -34.68 -3.22 2.53
N GLU A 94 -34.11 -4.39 2.21
CA GLU A 94 -34.78 -5.48 1.52
C GLU A 94 -36.00 -5.97 2.30
N ALA A 95 -35.85 -6.25 3.60
CA ALA A 95 -36.97 -6.68 4.45
C ALA A 95 -38.10 -5.63 4.48
N THR A 96 -37.74 -4.36 4.54
CA THR A 96 -38.72 -3.27 4.52
C THR A 96 -39.42 -3.15 3.18
N LEU A 97 -38.70 -3.24 2.06
CA LEU A 97 -39.30 -3.20 0.72
C LEU A 97 -40.20 -4.41 0.45
N ALA A 98 -39.82 -5.60 0.92
CA ALA A 98 -40.65 -6.81 0.82
C ALA A 98 -42.01 -6.62 1.50
N SER A 99 -42.08 -5.84 2.58
CA SER A 99 -43.33 -5.53 3.30
C SER A 99 -44.20 -4.46 2.63
N MET A 100 -43.65 -3.68 1.68
CA MET A 100 -44.37 -2.60 1.02
C MET A 100 -45.19 -3.07 -0.20
N PRO A 101 -46.32 -2.41 -0.52
CA PRO A 101 -47.03 -2.58 -1.79
C PRO A 101 -46.14 -2.22 -2.99
N ALA A 102 -46.37 -2.87 -4.14
CA ALA A 102 -45.55 -2.68 -5.35
C ALA A 102 -45.47 -1.22 -5.83
N ALA A 103 -46.56 -0.45 -5.66
CA ALA A 103 -46.59 0.97 -6.01
C ALA A 103 -45.66 1.82 -5.12
N GLU A 104 -45.55 1.49 -3.83
CA GLU A 104 -44.67 2.20 -2.89
C GLU A 104 -43.19 1.84 -3.07
N ARG A 105 -42.88 0.64 -3.54
CA ARG A 105 -41.49 0.25 -3.89
C ARG A 105 -40.92 1.09 -5.03
N ARG A 106 -41.78 1.55 -5.94
CA ARG A 106 -41.43 2.44 -7.05
C ARG A 106 -41.43 3.92 -6.67
N ALA A 107 -41.84 4.26 -5.45
CA ALA A 107 -41.76 5.63 -4.97
C ALA A 107 -40.30 6.10 -4.90
N PRO A 108 -40.04 7.43 -5.01
CA PRO A 108 -38.70 7.98 -4.88
C PRO A 108 -38.07 7.62 -3.53
N LEU A 109 -36.77 7.30 -3.51
CA LEU A 109 -36.02 7.02 -2.29
C LEU A 109 -36.09 8.19 -1.28
N SER A 110 -36.14 9.42 -1.78
CA SER A 110 -36.24 10.65 -0.97
C SER A 110 -37.51 10.73 -0.12
N SER A 111 -38.55 9.97 -0.44
CA SER A 111 -39.78 9.89 0.35
C SER A 111 -39.68 8.96 1.57
N LEU A 112 -38.56 8.23 1.72
CA LEU A 112 -38.32 7.33 2.85
C LEU A 112 -37.48 8.04 3.92
N ASP A 113 -37.98 8.10 5.16
CA ASP A 113 -37.25 8.69 6.29
C ASP A 113 -36.29 7.67 6.90
N LEU A 114 -35.07 7.60 6.37
CA LEU A 114 -34.01 6.69 6.83
C LEU A 114 -33.46 7.01 8.23
N ARG A 115 -33.97 8.06 8.90
CA ARG A 115 -33.57 8.41 10.27
C ARG A 115 -34.42 7.72 11.35
N LYS A 116 -35.43 6.96 10.93
CA LYS A 116 -36.37 6.27 11.83
C LYS A 116 -36.19 4.76 11.69
N GLN A 117 -36.62 4.04 12.73
CA GLN A 117 -36.77 2.59 12.68
C GLN A 117 -37.54 2.17 11.41
N PRO A 118 -37.13 1.09 10.72
CA PRO A 118 -36.10 0.11 11.09
C PRO A 118 -34.67 0.51 10.68
N PHE A 119 -34.48 1.64 9.99
CA PHE A 119 -33.22 2.04 9.35
C PHE A 119 -32.22 2.72 10.27
N LEU A 120 -32.17 2.40 11.56
CA LEU A 120 -31.18 2.99 12.48
C LEU A 120 -29.76 2.68 11.98
N LEU A 121 -29.19 3.62 11.23
CA LEU A 121 -27.89 3.48 10.62
C LEU A 121 -26.83 3.54 11.72
N GLU A 122 -25.87 2.61 11.69
CA GLU A 122 -24.75 2.58 12.62
C GLU A 122 -23.42 2.88 11.89
N GLY A 123 -22.32 2.96 12.63
CA GLY A 123 -20.97 3.03 12.05
C GLY A 123 -20.70 4.25 11.16
N LYS A 124 -20.15 4.01 9.96
CA LYS A 124 -19.82 5.03 8.94
C LYS A 124 -21.07 5.52 8.19
N LEU A 125 -22.16 4.74 8.20
CA LEU A 125 -23.44 5.14 7.63
C LEU A 125 -24.26 6.02 8.57
N LEU A 126 -24.02 5.99 9.89
CA LEU A 126 -24.69 6.84 10.90
C LEU A 126 -24.54 8.34 10.61
N VAL A 127 -23.40 8.77 10.07
CA VAL A 127 -23.14 10.19 9.74
C VAL A 127 -23.93 10.64 8.50
N LEU A 128 -24.63 9.72 7.81
CA LEU A 128 -25.36 10.05 6.61
C LEU A 128 -26.72 10.69 6.97
N THR A 129 -26.75 12.02 7.06
CA THR A 129 -28.00 12.75 7.32
C THR A 129 -28.82 12.87 6.05
N VAL A 130 -30.07 12.40 6.07
CA VAL A 130 -31.04 12.68 4.99
C VAL A 130 -31.35 14.18 5.03
N GLY A 131 -30.77 14.93 4.10
CA GLY A 131 -31.03 16.36 3.90
C GLY A 131 -31.57 16.62 2.49
N PRO A 132 -32.42 17.65 2.30
CA PRO A 132 -33.01 17.97 1.00
C PRO A 132 -31.96 18.36 -0.07
N ALA A 133 -30.75 18.74 0.34
CA ALA A 133 -29.65 19.07 -0.56
C ALA A 133 -28.71 17.89 -0.89
N TRP A 134 -28.77 16.77 -0.16
CA TRP A 134 -27.86 15.64 -0.36
C TRP A 134 -28.54 14.28 -0.09
N PRO A 135 -29.07 13.60 -1.13
CA PRO A 135 -29.74 12.31 -0.99
C PRO A 135 -28.84 11.22 -0.39
N PHE A 136 -29.40 10.33 0.43
CA PHE A 136 -28.67 9.23 1.09
C PHE A 136 -27.85 8.37 0.10
N ALA A 137 -28.38 8.12 -1.09
CA ALA A 137 -27.68 7.37 -2.12
C ALA A 137 -26.40 8.07 -2.62
N GLN A 138 -26.41 9.40 -2.74
CA GLN A 138 -25.21 10.17 -3.08
C GLN A 138 -24.18 10.09 -1.96
N GLN A 139 -24.64 10.11 -0.70
CA GLN A 139 -23.79 9.91 0.48
C GLN A 139 -23.11 8.52 0.49
N MET A 140 -23.85 7.47 0.15
CA MET A 140 -23.29 6.11 0.00
C MET A 140 -22.25 6.04 -1.12
N LYS A 141 -22.55 6.61 -2.30
CA LYS A 141 -21.60 6.72 -3.41
C LYS A 141 -20.32 7.45 -2.99
N THR A 142 -20.44 8.55 -2.25
CA THR A 142 -19.28 9.29 -1.73
C THR A 142 -18.43 8.43 -0.80
N ARG A 143 -19.02 7.59 0.07
CA ARG A 143 -18.26 6.70 0.95
C ARG A 143 -17.47 5.65 0.18
N VAL A 144 -18.07 4.98 -0.80
CA VAL A 144 -17.36 4.03 -1.66
C VAL A 144 -16.26 4.74 -2.47
N SER A 145 -16.54 5.96 -2.95
CA SER A 145 -15.56 6.77 -3.68
C SER A 145 -14.37 7.19 -2.83
N GLN A 146 -14.58 7.52 -1.55
CA GLN A 146 -13.49 7.82 -0.62
C GLN A 146 -12.55 6.62 -0.44
N THR A 147 -13.09 5.41 -0.31
CA THR A 147 -12.28 4.20 -0.22
C THR A 147 -11.53 3.91 -1.52
N TYR A 148 -12.19 4.07 -2.68
CA TYR A 148 -11.56 3.98 -3.99
C TYR A 148 -10.34 4.92 -4.10
N MET A 149 -10.52 6.22 -3.80
CA MET A 149 -9.44 7.21 -3.89
C MET A 149 -8.27 6.89 -2.95
N THR A 150 -8.58 6.32 -1.78
CA THR A 150 -7.55 5.88 -0.82
C THR A 150 -6.70 4.75 -1.40
N PHE A 151 -7.32 3.75 -2.02
CA PHE A 151 -6.59 2.65 -2.67
C PHE A 151 -5.84 3.07 -3.92
N GLU A 152 -6.41 3.97 -4.72
CA GLU A 152 -5.75 4.53 -5.91
C GLU A 152 -4.48 5.32 -5.53
N SER A 153 -4.60 6.17 -4.51
CA SER A 153 -3.45 6.91 -3.95
C SER A 153 -2.38 5.97 -3.38
N ALA A 154 -2.81 4.90 -2.68
CA ALA A 154 -1.91 3.88 -2.16
C ALA A 154 -1.15 3.14 -3.27
N ALA A 155 -1.84 2.70 -4.32
CA ALA A 155 -1.24 2.02 -5.48
C ALA A 155 -0.18 2.93 -6.15
N GLY A 156 -0.52 4.21 -6.36
CA GLY A 156 0.42 5.18 -6.92
C GLY A 156 1.66 5.37 -6.05
N THR A 157 1.47 5.51 -4.74
CA THR A 157 2.56 5.68 -3.77
C THR A 157 3.51 4.46 -3.75
N LEU A 158 2.96 3.25 -3.77
CA LEU A 158 3.74 2.01 -3.75
C LEU A 158 4.49 1.76 -5.05
N ASN A 159 3.87 2.07 -6.20
CA ASN A 159 4.54 2.00 -7.48
C ASN A 159 5.70 3.02 -7.56
N GLN A 160 5.51 4.23 -7.05
CA GLN A 160 6.59 5.22 -6.96
C GLN A 160 7.72 4.73 -6.04
N LEU A 161 7.39 4.17 -4.87
CA LEU A 161 8.38 3.57 -3.98
C LEU A 161 9.17 2.47 -4.68
N HIS A 162 8.50 1.60 -5.43
CA HIS A 162 9.14 0.56 -6.21
C HIS A 162 10.15 1.15 -7.21
N GLN A 163 9.72 2.10 -8.04
CA GLN A 163 10.56 2.71 -9.07
C GLN A 163 11.76 3.47 -8.46
N ASN A 164 11.52 4.23 -7.39
CA ASN A 164 12.50 5.13 -6.79
C ASN A 164 13.58 4.42 -5.95
N ASN A 165 13.29 3.21 -5.46
CA ASN A 165 14.15 2.48 -4.52
C ASN A 165 14.93 1.33 -5.17
N ARG A 166 14.72 1.07 -6.47
CA ARG A 166 15.38 0.00 -7.23
C ARG A 166 16.90 0.16 -7.34
N GLU A 167 17.45 1.37 -7.23
CA GLU A 167 18.86 1.63 -7.57
C GLU A 167 19.81 1.79 -6.36
N ILE A 168 19.31 2.18 -5.19
CA ILE A 168 20.20 2.57 -4.07
C ILE A 168 20.99 1.39 -3.53
N LEU A 169 20.31 0.29 -3.17
CA LEU A 169 21.01 -0.88 -2.62
C LEU A 169 21.91 -1.57 -3.65
N PRO A 170 21.53 -1.71 -4.94
CA PRO A 170 22.47 -2.17 -5.97
C PRO A 170 23.74 -1.33 -6.06
N ARG A 171 23.62 0.00 -6.12
CA ARG A 171 24.80 0.89 -6.15
C ARG A 171 25.64 0.76 -4.88
N PHE A 172 25.00 0.60 -3.72
CA PHE A 172 25.72 0.36 -2.47
C PHE A 172 26.47 -0.98 -2.48
N MET A 173 25.86 -2.05 -3.00
CA MET A 173 26.55 -3.33 -3.18
C MET A 173 27.73 -3.23 -4.14
N ASP A 174 27.63 -2.44 -5.22
CA ASP A 174 28.73 -2.21 -6.15
C ASP A 174 29.87 -1.44 -5.48
N PHE A 175 29.55 -0.47 -4.63
CA PHE A 175 30.53 0.15 -3.74
C PHE A 175 31.22 -0.89 -2.84
N MET A 176 30.45 -1.78 -2.18
CA MET A 176 31.00 -2.82 -1.31
C MET A 176 31.95 -3.76 -2.07
N ARG A 177 31.59 -4.15 -3.30
CA ARG A 177 32.44 -4.96 -4.17
C ARG A 177 33.72 -4.23 -4.56
N GLY A 178 33.62 -2.97 -4.97
CA GLY A 178 34.79 -2.14 -5.32
C GLY A 178 35.73 -1.89 -4.14
N ALA A 179 35.17 -1.71 -2.94
CA ALA A 179 35.92 -1.61 -1.69
C ALA A 179 36.69 -2.91 -1.40
N LEU A 180 36.04 -4.06 -1.59
CA LEU A 180 36.65 -5.38 -1.43
C LEU A 180 37.78 -5.62 -2.44
N GLU A 181 37.56 -5.32 -3.72
CA GLU A 181 38.57 -5.43 -4.78
C GLU A 181 39.81 -4.59 -4.46
N THR A 182 39.60 -3.38 -3.94
CA THR A 182 40.68 -2.49 -3.53
C THR A 182 41.47 -3.07 -2.36
N TYR A 183 40.77 -3.60 -1.35
CA TYR A 183 41.38 -4.29 -0.21
C TYR A 183 42.22 -5.49 -0.64
N ILE A 184 41.66 -6.38 -1.45
CA ILE A 184 42.33 -7.61 -1.92
C ILE A 184 43.60 -7.25 -2.70
N ARG A 185 43.53 -6.26 -3.60
CA ARG A 185 44.71 -5.80 -4.36
C ARG A 185 45.80 -5.27 -3.44
N LYS A 186 45.43 -4.45 -2.45
CA LYS A 186 46.37 -3.77 -1.56
C LYS A 186 47.05 -4.74 -0.59
N ASN A 187 46.27 -5.61 0.04
CA ASN A 187 46.75 -6.45 1.14
C ASN A 187 47.16 -7.86 0.70
N LYS A 188 46.77 -8.29 -0.50
CA LYS A 188 47.01 -9.64 -1.03
C LYS A 188 46.75 -10.73 0.03
N PRO A 189 45.55 -10.76 0.63
CA PRO A 189 45.23 -11.76 1.64
C PRO A 189 45.52 -13.17 1.13
N ASP A 190 46.14 -13.98 1.98
CA ASP A 190 46.64 -15.30 1.61
C ASP A 190 45.48 -16.21 1.19
N GLN A 191 45.55 -16.81 0.00
CA GLN A 191 44.43 -17.58 -0.57
C GLN A 191 44.10 -18.85 0.22
N ASN A 192 45.04 -19.32 1.04
CA ASN A 192 44.94 -20.59 1.78
C ASN A 192 44.36 -20.44 3.20
N GLN A 193 44.28 -19.22 3.73
CA GLN A 193 43.67 -18.92 5.03
C GLN A 193 42.60 -17.86 4.79
N GLY A 194 41.34 -18.29 4.63
CA GLY A 194 40.23 -17.40 4.28
C GLY A 194 40.24 -16.09 5.08
N ASP A 195 40.36 -14.97 4.38
CA ASP A 195 40.41 -13.64 4.98
C ASP A 195 39.05 -13.26 5.59
N THR A 196 39.05 -13.01 6.90
CA THR A 196 37.85 -12.75 7.69
C THR A 196 37.12 -11.49 7.23
N ASN A 197 37.84 -10.46 6.79
CA ASN A 197 37.27 -9.23 6.26
C ASN A 197 36.52 -9.46 4.93
N THR A 198 37.11 -10.26 4.05
CA THR A 198 36.52 -10.67 2.77
C THR A 198 35.26 -11.49 2.99
N ALA A 199 35.31 -12.49 3.88
CA ALA A 199 34.14 -13.31 4.21
C ALA A 199 33.01 -12.47 4.83
N ALA A 200 33.34 -11.57 5.77
CA ALA A 200 32.36 -10.70 6.42
C ALA A 200 31.68 -9.76 5.41
N LEU A 201 32.45 -9.13 4.52
CA LEU A 201 31.88 -8.20 3.54
C LEU A 201 31.04 -8.92 2.49
N ASN A 202 31.44 -10.13 2.05
CA ASN A 202 30.61 -10.96 1.17
C ASN A 202 29.27 -11.33 1.83
N ALA A 203 29.27 -11.68 3.13
CA ALA A 203 28.05 -11.95 3.87
C ALA A 203 27.13 -10.71 3.95
N GLU A 204 27.70 -9.52 4.17
CA GLU A 204 26.94 -8.26 4.15
C GLU A 204 26.36 -7.97 2.75
N ILE A 205 27.11 -8.20 1.66
CA ILE A 205 26.60 -8.07 0.29
C ILE A 205 25.41 -9.00 0.07
N THR A 206 25.51 -10.26 0.49
CA THR A 206 24.41 -11.22 0.39
C THR A 206 23.18 -10.75 1.18
N LEU A 207 23.36 -10.21 2.39
CA LEU A 207 22.27 -9.67 3.19
C LEU A 207 21.56 -8.50 2.48
N ILE A 208 22.32 -7.53 1.94
CA ILE A 208 21.76 -6.39 1.20
C ILE A 208 21.04 -6.88 -0.08
N ALA A 209 21.57 -7.89 -0.77
CA ALA A 209 20.92 -8.49 -1.94
C ALA A 209 19.58 -9.14 -1.57
N GLN A 210 19.52 -9.87 -0.45
CA GLN A 210 18.28 -10.45 0.06
C GLN A 210 17.26 -9.37 0.45
N GLN A 211 17.72 -8.29 1.08
CA GLN A 211 16.86 -7.14 1.39
C GLN A 211 16.30 -6.49 0.12
N GLN A 212 17.13 -6.29 -0.91
CA GLN A 212 16.69 -5.74 -2.19
C GLN A 212 15.64 -6.63 -2.86
N GLN A 213 15.87 -7.95 -2.89
CA GLN A 213 14.91 -8.90 -3.46
C GLN A 213 13.59 -8.89 -2.68
N SER A 214 13.65 -8.85 -1.35
CA SER A 214 12.46 -8.77 -0.49
C SER A 214 11.66 -7.49 -0.75
N LEU A 215 12.35 -6.34 -0.91
CA LEU A 215 11.72 -5.06 -1.23
C LEU A 215 10.98 -5.13 -2.58
N ILE A 216 11.64 -5.65 -3.62
CA ILE A 216 11.05 -5.80 -4.95
C ILE A 216 9.75 -6.60 -4.85
N GLN A 217 9.81 -7.79 -4.24
CA GLN A 217 8.64 -8.65 -4.07
C GLN A 217 7.53 -7.97 -3.26
N ALA A 218 7.86 -7.33 -2.14
CA ALA A 218 6.88 -6.65 -1.30
C ALA A 218 6.17 -5.52 -2.05
N THR A 219 6.93 -4.68 -2.75
CA THR A 219 6.36 -3.56 -3.53
C THR A 219 5.54 -4.01 -4.74
N GLU A 220 5.94 -5.09 -5.43
CA GLU A 220 5.17 -5.67 -6.53
C GLU A 220 3.84 -6.25 -6.03
N GLN A 221 3.88 -7.07 -4.98
CA GLN A 221 2.68 -7.67 -4.40
C GLN A 221 1.71 -6.62 -3.86
N LEU A 222 2.23 -5.62 -3.14
CA LEU A 222 1.41 -4.51 -2.65
C LEU A 222 0.80 -3.73 -3.82
N SER A 223 1.59 -3.37 -4.83
CA SER A 223 1.10 -2.66 -6.02
C SER A 223 0.00 -3.44 -6.74
N GLU A 224 0.18 -4.75 -6.94
CA GLU A 224 -0.82 -5.62 -7.54
C GLU A 224 -2.09 -5.71 -6.68
N GLY A 225 -1.92 -5.92 -5.37
CA GLY A 225 -3.02 -5.99 -4.41
C GLY A 225 -3.87 -4.72 -4.42
N PHE A 226 -3.25 -3.55 -4.32
CA PHE A 226 -3.98 -2.27 -4.38
C PHE A 226 -4.60 -2.02 -5.74
N THR A 227 -3.95 -2.41 -6.85
CA THR A 227 -4.55 -2.31 -8.20
C THR A 227 -5.81 -3.17 -8.33
N ARG A 228 -5.80 -4.38 -7.77
CA ARG A 228 -6.99 -5.24 -7.72
C ARG A 228 -8.11 -4.62 -6.89
N LEU A 229 -7.78 -4.06 -5.71
CA LEU A 229 -8.76 -3.35 -4.89
C LEU A 229 -9.37 -2.14 -5.60
N VAL A 230 -8.55 -1.35 -6.31
CA VAL A 230 -9.03 -0.23 -7.14
C VAL A 230 -10.01 -0.71 -8.20
N SER A 231 -9.69 -1.81 -8.90
CA SER A 231 -10.59 -2.41 -9.90
C SER A 231 -11.93 -2.82 -9.29
N MET A 232 -11.91 -3.51 -8.14
CA MET A 232 -13.13 -3.96 -7.44
C MET A 232 -13.99 -2.79 -6.95
N GLN A 233 -13.37 -1.76 -6.35
CA GLN A 233 -14.08 -0.56 -5.92
C GLN A 233 -14.62 0.24 -7.12
N SER A 234 -13.89 0.29 -8.24
CA SER A 234 -14.35 0.92 -9.48
C SER A 234 -15.61 0.22 -10.02
N THR A 235 -15.64 -1.11 -10.01
CA THR A 235 -16.82 -1.89 -10.38
C THR A 235 -18.00 -1.56 -9.47
N ALA A 236 -17.81 -1.57 -8.14
CA ALA A 236 -18.85 -1.17 -7.21
C ALA A 236 -19.36 0.26 -7.46
N LEU A 237 -18.47 1.20 -7.78
CA LEU A 237 -18.83 2.59 -8.11
C LEU A 237 -19.63 2.74 -9.41
N ARG A 238 -19.41 1.86 -10.40
CA ARG A 238 -20.17 1.88 -11.67
C ARG A 238 -21.64 1.60 -11.45
N GLU A 239 -21.97 0.74 -10.49
CA GLU A 239 -23.36 0.47 -10.10
C GLU A 239 -24.05 1.73 -9.55
N PHE A 240 -23.29 2.70 -9.03
CA PHE A 240 -23.79 4.00 -8.55
C PHE A 240 -23.70 5.13 -9.59
N SER A 241 -23.35 4.83 -10.85
CA SER A 241 -23.08 5.84 -11.89
C SER A 241 -24.33 6.66 -12.27
N THR A 242 -25.51 6.03 -12.28
CA THR A 242 -26.80 6.62 -12.66
C THR A 242 -27.63 7.13 -11.47
N LEU A 243 -26.98 7.45 -10.35
CA LEU A 243 -27.68 8.00 -9.19
C LEU A 243 -28.23 9.40 -9.45
N PHE A 244 -29.56 9.51 -9.55
CA PHE A 244 -30.31 10.76 -9.62
C PHE A 244 -31.08 11.02 -8.32
N SER A 245 -31.48 12.28 -8.06
CA SER A 245 -32.28 12.66 -6.89
C SER A 245 -33.68 12.01 -6.84
N THR A 246 -34.13 11.42 -7.96
CA THR A 246 -35.44 10.80 -8.15
C THR A 246 -35.39 9.27 -8.27
N ILE A 247 -34.26 8.63 -7.95
CA ILE A 247 -34.14 7.17 -8.02
C ILE A 247 -35.22 6.48 -7.17
N SER A 248 -35.82 5.41 -7.69
CA SER A 248 -36.82 4.64 -6.95
C SER A 248 -36.14 3.81 -5.84
N ARG A 249 -36.91 3.40 -4.83
CA ARG A 249 -36.39 2.53 -3.76
C ARG A 249 -35.94 1.16 -4.32
N ALA A 250 -36.71 0.60 -5.25
CA ALA A 250 -36.38 -0.67 -5.91
C ALA A 250 -35.10 -0.59 -6.76
N ASP A 251 -34.93 0.49 -7.53
CA ASP A 251 -33.71 0.68 -8.34
C ASP A 251 -32.49 0.89 -7.44
N PHE A 252 -32.65 1.61 -6.33
CA PHE A 252 -31.58 1.79 -5.35
C PHE A 252 -31.20 0.47 -4.66
N GLN A 253 -32.17 -0.37 -4.29
CA GLN A 253 -31.90 -1.72 -3.75
C GLN A 253 -31.06 -2.53 -4.75
N LEU A 254 -31.48 -2.57 -6.02
CA LEU A 254 -30.78 -3.32 -7.06
C LEU A 254 -29.33 -2.84 -7.22
N MET A 255 -29.08 -1.53 -7.22
CA MET A 255 -27.71 -0.99 -7.27
C MET A 255 -26.84 -1.48 -6.10
N VAL A 256 -27.39 -1.49 -4.88
CA VAL A 256 -26.65 -1.96 -3.69
C VAL A 256 -26.38 -3.46 -3.79
N GLU A 257 -27.37 -4.25 -4.20
CA GLU A 257 -27.23 -5.71 -4.41
C GLU A 257 -26.15 -6.05 -5.45
N LEU A 258 -26.09 -5.29 -6.55
CA LEU A 258 -25.08 -5.47 -7.60
C LEU A 258 -23.67 -5.04 -7.15
N ALA A 259 -23.56 -4.05 -6.25
CA ALA A 259 -22.27 -3.59 -5.73
C ALA A 259 -21.69 -4.50 -4.63
N ILE A 260 -22.52 -5.15 -3.82
CA ILE A 260 -22.11 -5.98 -2.67
C ILE A 260 -21.09 -7.09 -3.03
N PRO A 261 -21.25 -7.85 -4.14
CA PRO A 261 -20.27 -8.86 -4.54
C PRO A 261 -18.86 -8.30 -4.70
N SER A 262 -18.68 -7.20 -5.43
CA SER A 262 -17.37 -6.57 -5.63
C SER A 262 -16.80 -5.99 -4.33
N LEU A 263 -17.66 -5.44 -3.46
CA LEU A 263 -17.24 -4.96 -2.14
C LEU A 263 -16.76 -6.10 -1.25
N ASN A 264 -17.43 -7.26 -1.28
CA ASN A 264 -17.03 -8.46 -0.53
C ASN A 264 -15.73 -9.06 -1.08
N GLU A 265 -15.56 -9.10 -2.39
CA GLU A 265 -14.33 -9.57 -3.03
C GLU A 265 -13.12 -8.68 -2.67
N ALA A 266 -13.34 -7.36 -2.61
CA ALA A 266 -12.33 -6.42 -2.12
C ALA A 266 -11.97 -6.68 -0.65
N GLU A 267 -12.95 -7.03 0.19
CA GLU A 267 -12.69 -7.41 1.59
C GLU A 267 -11.85 -8.69 1.70
N LEU A 268 -12.18 -9.72 0.90
CA LEU A 268 -11.43 -10.98 0.90
C LEU A 268 -9.99 -10.80 0.42
N THR A 269 -9.79 -9.96 -0.60
CA THR A 269 -8.45 -9.60 -1.11
C THR A 269 -7.62 -8.84 -0.06
N ALA A 270 -8.29 -8.12 0.84
CA ALA A 270 -7.70 -7.34 1.92
C ALA A 270 -7.55 -8.09 3.26
N ARG A 271 -8.22 -9.23 3.45
CA ARG A 271 -8.16 -10.01 4.70
C ARG A 271 -6.95 -10.94 4.66
N HIS A 272 -5.74 -10.47 4.97
CA HIS A 272 -4.56 -11.20 5.45
C HIS A 272 -3.40 -10.19 5.72
#